data_AF-A0A523W704-F1
#
_entry.id   AF-A0A523W704-F1
#
_cell.length_a   1.000
_cell.length_b   1.000
_cell.length_c   1.000
_cell.angle_alpha   90.00
_cell.angle_beta   90.00
_cell.angle_gamma   90.00
#
_symmetry.space_group_name_H-M   'P 1'
#
loop_
_entity.id
_entity.type
_entity.pdbx_description
1 polymer ?
#
loop_
_entity_poly.entity_id
_entity_poly.type
_entity_poly.pdbx_seq_one_letter_code
_entity_poly.pdbx_strand_id
1 'polypeptide(L)'
;MAVTVRFVSVFRDLGVSRRLFVVEAETLEKTIDELEVQIPGLREKLVDSHGRLHPAYQVIHTKGNRQGLCSKLDCPIANGDE
;
A
#
# COMPACT_ATOMS: atom_id res chain seq x y z
N MET A 1 -3.66 -14.57 1.57
CA MET A 1 -4.71 -13.90 0.76
C MET A 1 -4.03 -12.84 -0.06
N ALA A 2 -4.07 -12.91 -1.39
CA ALA A 2 -3.22 -12.09 -2.24
C ALA A 2 -3.91 -10.79 -2.67
N VAL A 3 -3.18 -9.68 -2.54
CA VAL A 3 -3.57 -8.32 -2.95
C VAL A 3 -2.54 -7.81 -3.93
N THR A 4 -3.00 -7.19 -5.01
CA THR A 4 -2.09 -6.56 -5.98
C THR A 4 -1.93 -5.10 -5.61
N VAL A 5 -0.72 -4.65 -5.28
CA VAL A 5 -0.47 -3.24 -4.99
C VAL A 5 0.16 -2.58 -6.20
N ARG A 6 -0.48 -1.51 -6.68
CA ARG A 6 0.03 -0.70 -7.78
C ARG A 6 0.44 0.70 -7.32
N PHE A 7 1.71 1.02 -7.50
CA PHE A 7 2.21 2.37 -7.34
C PHE A 7 2.08 3.19 -8.63
N VAL A 8 1.37 4.30 -8.57
CA VAL A 8 1.22 5.24 -9.69
C VAL A 8 2.54 5.96 -9.99
N SER A 9 3.36 6.17 -8.96
CA SER A 9 4.72 6.71 -9.06
C SER A 9 5.73 5.76 -8.44
N VAL A 10 6.93 5.69 -9.00
CA VAL A 10 8.02 4.84 -8.49
C VAL A 10 8.82 5.57 -7.41
N PHE A 11 9.09 4.88 -6.30
CA PHE A 11 10.05 5.30 -5.27
C PHE A 11 11.48 5.12 -5.78
N ARG A 12 11.90 6.01 -6.69
CA ARG A 12 13.25 5.95 -7.32
C ARG A 12 14.36 6.06 -6.29
N ASP A 13 14.14 6.83 -5.23
CA ASP A 13 15.05 7.00 -4.10
C ASP A 13 15.23 5.71 -3.28
N LEU A 14 14.24 4.81 -3.31
CA LEU A 14 14.32 3.48 -2.69
C LEU A 14 14.86 2.41 -3.68
N GLY A 15 15.37 2.82 -4.85
CA GLY A 15 15.95 1.90 -5.84
C GLY A 15 14.94 1.02 -6.58
N VAL A 16 13.64 1.28 -6.42
CA VAL A 16 12.57 0.46 -6.98
C VAL A 16 12.07 1.00 -8.31
N SER A 17 12.18 0.18 -9.36
CA SER A 17 11.69 0.50 -10.71
C SER A 17 10.36 -0.17 -11.07
N ARG A 18 10.01 -1.27 -10.40
CA ARG A 18 8.74 -1.98 -10.59
C ARG A 18 7.60 -1.24 -9.89
N ARG A 19 6.40 -1.28 -10.47
CA ARG A 19 5.20 -0.59 -9.97
C ARG A 19 4.13 -1.52 -9.39
N LEU A 20 4.23 -2.80 -9.69
CA LEU A 20 3.25 -3.82 -9.31
C LEU A 20 3.91 -4.79 -8.33
N PHE A 21 3.21 -5.04 -7.23
CA PHE A 21 3.62 -5.92 -6.15
C PHE A 21 2.44 -6.82 -5.80
N VAL A 22 2.74 -8.03 -5.35
CA VAL A 22 1.74 -8.92 -4.78
C VAL A 22 2.15 -9.17 -3.35
N VAL A 23 1.22 -8.98 -2.42
CA VAL A 23 1.44 -9.18 -0.99
C VAL A 23 0.31 -9.99 -0.39
N GLU A 24 0.58 -10.64 0.73
CA GLU A 24 -0.44 -11.33 1.50
C GLU A 24 -0.88 -10.52 2.72
N ALA A 25 -2.06 -9.91 2.66
CA ALA A 25 -2.53 -9.03 3.72
C ALA A 25 -4.05 -8.99 3.82
N GLU A 26 -4.53 -8.59 5.00
CA GLU A 26 -5.96 -8.43 5.33
C GLU A 26 -6.32 -6.98 5.71
N THR A 27 -5.31 -6.13 5.94
CA THR A 27 -5.45 -4.70 6.24
C THR A 27 -4.38 -3.91 5.52
N LEU A 28 -4.62 -2.61 5.31
CA LEU A 28 -3.62 -1.71 4.73
C LEU A 28 -2.31 -1.68 5.54
N GLU A 29 -2.40 -1.73 6.87
CA GLU A 29 -1.20 -1.80 7.72
C GLU A 29 -0.33 -3.01 7.37
N LYS A 30 -0.93 -4.20 7.32
CA LYS A 30 -0.21 -5.43 6.95
C LYS A 30 0.29 -5.41 5.52
N THR A 31 -0.45 -4.77 4.61
CA THR A 31 0.02 -4.54 3.23
C THR A 31 1.30 -3.72 3.22
N ILE A 32 1.37 -2.64 4.00
CA ILE A 32 2.57 -1.80 4.11
C ILE A 32 3.72 -2.58 4.75
N ASP A 33 3.46 -3.41 5.76
CA ASP A 33 4.47 -4.25 6.40
C ASP A 33 5.10 -5.26 5.43
N GLU A 34 4.27 -5.95 4.63
CA GLU A 34 4.74 -6.88 3.61
C GLU A 34 5.51 -6.16 2.48
N LEU A 35 5.08 -4.94 2.12
CA LEU A 35 5.79 -4.13 1.14
C LEU A 35 7.12 -3.61 1.68
N GLU A 36 7.23 -3.33 2.98
CA GLU A 36 8.49 -2.91 3.62
C GLU A 36 9.57 -4.00 3.52
N VAL A 37 9.19 -5.28 3.66
CA VAL A 37 10.10 -6.41 3.43
C VAL A 37 10.63 -6.43 1.99
N GLN A 38 9.78 -6.03 1.02
CA GLN A 38 10.15 -5.99 -0.40
C GLN A 38 10.82 -4.67 -0.84
N ILE A 39 10.58 -3.59 -0.10
CA ILE A 39 11.04 -2.23 -0.36
C ILE A 39 11.41 -1.58 0.99
N PRO A 40 12.62 -1.84 1.50
CA PRO A 40 13.06 -1.25 2.75
C PRO A 40 13.02 0.28 2.71
N GLY A 41 12.45 0.90 3.75
CA GLY A 41 12.26 2.35 3.88
C GLY A 41 10.94 2.87 3.28
N LEU A 42 10.08 2.01 2.72
CA LEU A 42 8.79 2.44 2.18
C LEU A 42 7.85 2.92 3.28
N ARG A 43 7.81 2.21 4.41
CA ARG A 43 6.92 2.53 5.52
C ARG A 43 7.13 3.96 6.00
N GLU A 44 8.37 4.40 6.12
CA GLU A 44 8.72 5.77 6.53
C GLU A 44 8.26 6.84 5.53
N LYS A 45 8.07 6.47 4.26
CA LYS A 45 7.50 7.36 3.24
C LYS A 45 5.98 7.42 3.33
N LEU A 46 5.34 6.28 3.51
CA LEU A 46 3.88 6.15 3.47
C LEU A 46 3.20 6.49 4.78
N VAL A 47 3.90 6.33 5.91
CA VAL A 47 3.36 6.51 7.26
C VAL A 47 4.16 7.62 7.96
N ASP A 48 3.44 8.59 8.52
CA ASP A 48 4.03 9.70 9.26
C ASP A 48 4.44 9.29 10.69
N SER A 49 5.10 10.21 11.41
CA SER A 49 5.52 10.02 12.80
C SER A 49 4.36 9.80 13.79
N HIS A 50 3.11 10.04 13.38
CA HIS A 50 1.91 9.82 14.17
C HIS A 50 1.22 8.48 13.84
N GLY A 51 1.84 7.64 12.99
CA GLY A 51 1.27 6.35 12.60
C GLY A 51 0.09 6.50 11.64
N ARG A 52 0.01 7.59 10.87
CA ARG A 52 -1.05 7.82 9.89
C ARG A 52 -0.49 7.79 8.48
N LEU A 53 -1.34 7.53 7.49
CA LEU A 53 -0.95 7.72 6.10
C LEU A 53 -0.47 9.15 5.88
N HIS A 54 0.72 9.28 5.32
CA HIS A 54 1.31 10.57 5.02
C HIS A 54 0.44 11.29 3.99
N PRO A 55 0.07 12.57 4.21
CA PRO A 55 -0.97 13.27 3.45
C PRO A 55 -0.65 13.46 1.95
N ALA A 56 0.62 13.30 1.57
CA ALA A 56 1.05 13.31 0.16
C ALA A 56 0.61 12.07 -0.63
N TYR A 57 0.15 11.00 0.05
CA TYR A 57 -0.26 9.76 -0.59
C TYR A 57 -1.74 9.50 -0.37
N GLN A 58 -2.39 8.98 -1.40
CA GLN A 58 -3.76 8.50 -1.35
C GLN A 58 -3.75 7.02 -1.68
N VAL A 59 -4.39 6.23 -0.81
CA VAL A 59 -4.60 4.80 -1.07
C VAL A 59 -6.02 4.64 -1.59
N ILE A 60 -6.11 4.17 -2.83
CA ILE A 60 -7.36 3.84 -3.49
C ILE A 60 -7.45 2.33 -3.47
N HIS A 61 -8.48 1.78 -2.81
CA HIS A 61 -8.77 0.36 -2.91
C HIS A 61 -9.74 0.11 -4.07
N THR A 62 -9.51 -0.95 -4.82
CA THR A 62 -10.34 -1.34 -5.96
C THR A 62 -10.85 -2.76 -5.75
N LYS A 63 -12.17 -2.91 -5.70
CA LYS A 63 -12.86 -4.20 -5.56
C LYS A 63 -13.80 -4.41 -6.73
N GLY A 64 -13.36 -5.20 -7.71
CA GLY A 64 -14.05 -5.32 -9.00
C GLY A 64 -14.17 -3.96 -9.69
N ASN A 65 -15.41 -3.48 -9.92
CA ASN A 65 -15.66 -2.18 -10.55
C ASN A 65 -15.86 -1.02 -9.56
N ARG A 66 -15.67 -1.25 -8.25
CA ARG A 66 -15.83 -0.21 -7.22
C ARG A 66 -14.48 0.27 -6.75
N GLN A 67 -14.31 1.59 -6.71
CA GLN A 67 -13.17 2.24 -6.09
C GLN A 67 -13.63 2.97 -4.84
N GLY A 68 -12.75 3.01 -3.84
CA GLY A 68 -12.96 3.74 -2.60
C GLY A 68 -11.64 4.25 -2.04
N LEU A 69 -11.75 5.20 -1.12
CA LEU A 69 -10.59 5.78 -0.44
C LEU A 69 -10.34 5.08 0.87
N CYS A 70 -9.11 4.59 1.02
CA CYS A 70 -8.63 3.90 2.20
C CYS A 70 -7.77 4.91 2.99
N SER A 71 -8.39 5.63 3.91
CA SER A 71 -7.76 6.75 4.62
C SER A 71 -7.13 6.37 5.96
N LYS A 72 -7.27 5.11 6.38
CA LYS A 72 -6.77 4.59 7.65
C LYS A 72 -6.04 3.27 7.45
N LEU A 73 -5.11 2.97 8.35
CA LEU A 73 -4.30 1.75 8.31
C LEU A 73 -5.11 0.48 8.64
N ASP A 74 -6.20 0.61 9.41
CA ASP A 74 -7.13 -0.48 9.75
C ASP A 74 -8.14 -0.80 8.64
N CYS A 75 -8.06 -0.08 7.51
CA CYS A 75 -8.92 -0.30 6.37
C CYS A 75 -8.80 -1.75 5.86
N PRO A 76 -9.94 -2.47 5.76
CA PRO A 76 -9.93 -3.89 5.42
C PRO A 76 -9.63 -4.09 3.94
N ILE A 77 -8.82 -5.10 3.64
CA ILE A 77 -8.47 -5.51 2.28
C ILE A 77 -8.89 -6.97 2.06
N ALA A 78 -9.59 -7.23 0.96
CA ALA A 78 -10.06 -8.55 0.60
C ALA A 78 -9.18 -9.19 -0.49
N ASN A 79 -9.26 -10.52 -0.59
CA ASN A 79 -8.57 -11.28 -1.62
C ASN A 79 -9.04 -10.84 -3.02
N GLY A 80 -8.09 -10.54 -3.90
CA GLY A 80 -8.37 -10.05 -5.25
C GLY A 80 -8.63 -8.54 -5.35
N ASP A 81 -8.45 -7.78 -4.26
CA ASP A 81 -8.45 -6.32 -4.32
C ASP A 81 -7.12 -5.79 -4.93
N GLU A 82 -7.18 -4.58 -5.50
CA GLU A 82 -6.03 -3.79 -6.00
C GLU A 82 -5.93 -2.41 -5.34
#